data_AF-A0A926ZAP3-F1
#
_entry.id   AF-A0A926ZAP3-F1
#
_cell.length_a   1.000
_cell.length_b   1.000
_cell.length_c   1.000
_cell.angle_alpha   90.00
_cell.angle_beta   90.00
_cell.angle_gamma   90.00
#
_symmetry.space_group_name_H-M   'P 1'
#
loop_
_entity.id
_entity.type
_entity.pdbx_description
1 polymer ?
#
loop_
_entity_poly.entity_id
_entity_poly.type
_entity_poly.pdbx_seq_one_letter_code
_entity_poly.pdbx_strand_id
1 'polypeptide(L)'
;MTIKKYPLSSLQKVKKYLLQSLAVPNTEQTGEEQTSDEMPEPESLDELSGVFTFGGTPLAQHPPATVQDEWFVSTVNPGACFLKLPGLQMKPDYRLVSYLFRSQGQGVGVVWAVPEAYSTMTILEKALTGKQTMAQPPKPEKALEHFMEAVEGDRTPASFLMASILRRELEEFGAMGDRKKWGQHELIDAAPAANWNWRTAQPKDLWPKVKVFDDGQAAVEFFSCRYSKPRMLYRHLDQYSPSTYQSKSIDSPLAVLQ
;
A
#
# COMPACT_ATOMS: atom_id res chain seq x y z
N MET A 1 33.36 5.50 -1.88
CA MET A 1 31.98 5.01 -1.66
C MET A 1 31.31 5.86 -0.59
N THR A 2 30.14 6.44 -0.88
CA THR A 2 29.54 7.46 0.00
C THR A 2 28.14 7.05 0.43
N ILE A 3 27.90 7.00 1.74
CA ILE A 3 26.56 6.83 2.30
C ILE A 3 25.80 8.13 2.08
N LYS A 4 24.66 8.08 1.38
CA LYS A 4 23.77 9.23 1.23
C LYS A 4 22.72 9.19 2.33
N LYS A 5 22.59 10.29 3.07
CA LYS A 5 21.54 10.49 4.06
C LYS A 5 20.40 11.29 3.46
N TYR A 6 19.19 11.02 3.92
CA TYR A 6 17.99 11.73 3.48
C TYR A 6 17.26 12.32 4.70
N PRO A 7 16.72 13.54 4.59
CA PRO A 7 15.92 14.10 5.66
C PRO A 7 14.61 13.33 5.79
N LEU A 8 14.15 13.13 7.03
CA LEU A 8 12.90 12.42 7.33
C LEU A 8 11.70 13.00 6.58
N SER A 9 11.64 14.33 6.47
CA SER A 9 10.57 15.04 5.77
C SER A 9 10.38 14.58 4.32
N SER A 10 11.44 14.14 3.64
CA SER A 10 11.33 13.64 2.27
C SER A 10 10.62 12.30 2.22
N LEU A 11 10.92 11.38 3.13
CA LEU A 11 10.25 10.09 3.20
C LEU A 11 8.80 10.24 3.66
N GLN A 12 8.53 11.15 4.61
CA GLN A 12 7.17 11.45 5.06
C GLN A 12 6.30 12.00 3.92
N LYS A 13 6.85 12.88 3.08
CA LYS A 13 6.14 13.37 1.87
C LYS A 13 5.80 12.24 0.91
N VAL A 14 6.75 11.32 0.69
CA VAL A 14 6.55 10.16 -0.18
C VAL A 14 5.51 9.22 0.40
N LYS A 15 5.63 8.84 1.68
CA LYS A 15 4.63 8.03 2.38
C LYS A 15 3.23 8.66 2.30
N LYS A 16 3.12 9.96 2.55
CA LYS A 16 1.84 10.69 2.42
C LYS A 16 1.27 10.61 1.01
N TYR A 17 2.09 10.83 -0.02
CA TYR A 17 1.66 10.73 -1.42
C TYR A 17 1.19 9.31 -1.78
N LEU A 18 1.90 8.28 -1.33
CA LEU A 18 1.52 6.88 -1.54
C LEU A 18 0.18 6.57 -0.87
N LEU A 19 0.02 6.95 0.40
CA LEU A 19 -1.24 6.76 1.13
C LEU A 19 -2.42 7.46 0.45
N GLN A 20 -2.21 8.65 -0.11
CA GLN A 20 -3.23 9.37 -0.87
C GLN A 20 -3.56 8.67 -2.19
N SER A 21 -2.55 8.14 -2.87
CA SER A 21 -2.73 7.46 -4.18
C SER A 21 -3.35 6.07 -4.04
N LEU A 22 -3.16 5.43 -2.89
CA LEU A 22 -3.68 4.10 -2.55
C LEU A 22 -4.96 4.16 -1.70
N ALA A 23 -5.57 5.34 -1.57
CA ALA A 23 -6.78 5.50 -0.78
C ALA A 23 -7.93 4.70 -1.41
N VAL A 24 -8.40 3.70 -0.68
CA VAL A 24 -9.56 2.89 -1.08
C VAL A 24 -10.82 3.75 -0.95
N PRO A 25 -11.67 3.87 -1.99
CA PRO A 25 -12.92 4.62 -1.92
C PRO A 25 -13.85 4.08 -0.83
N ASN A 26 -14.69 4.94 -0.24
CA ASN A 26 -15.63 4.52 0.81
C ASN A 26 -16.55 3.37 0.38
N THR A 27 -16.93 3.34 -0.91
CA THR A 27 -17.73 2.25 -1.51
C THR A 27 -17.06 0.87 -1.44
N GLU A 28 -15.73 0.83 -1.29
CA GLU A 28 -14.93 -0.39 -1.14
C GLU A 28 -14.41 -0.57 0.30
N GLN A 29 -14.73 0.35 1.22
CA GLN A 29 -14.32 0.29 2.63
C GLN A 29 -15.36 -0.40 3.50
N THR A 30 -16.64 -0.20 3.22
CA THR A 30 -17.76 -0.72 4.02
C THR A 30 -18.32 -2.00 3.40
N GLY A 31 -18.50 -3.02 4.24
CA GLY A 31 -19.57 -3.99 4.04
C GLY A 31 -20.91 -3.48 4.62
N GLU A 32 -20.96 -2.30 5.24
CA GLU A 32 -22.21 -1.81 5.83
C GLU A 32 -23.22 -1.46 4.72
N GLU A 33 -24.39 -2.06 4.82
CA GLU A 33 -25.60 -1.57 4.18
C GLU A 33 -25.72 -0.07 4.46
N GLN A 34 -25.65 0.76 3.42
CA GLN A 34 -26.50 1.93 3.42
C GLN A 34 -27.93 1.39 3.35
N THR A 35 -28.56 1.19 4.51
CA THR A 35 -30.01 1.26 4.57
C THR A 35 -30.38 2.68 4.16
N SER A 36 -30.60 2.87 2.86
CA SER A 36 -31.25 4.06 2.32
C SER A 36 -32.72 3.99 2.73
N ASP A 37 -32.99 4.22 4.01
CA ASP A 37 -34.33 4.36 4.56
C ASP A 37 -34.40 5.66 5.38
N GLU A 38 -33.96 6.74 4.73
CA GLU A 38 -34.45 8.10 4.97
C GLU A 38 -33.85 9.00 3.88
N MET A 39 -34.56 9.09 2.77
CA MET A 39 -34.41 10.22 1.86
C MET A 39 -35.05 11.42 2.57
N PRO A 40 -34.31 12.46 2.97
CA PRO A 40 -34.95 13.64 3.56
C PRO A 40 -35.89 14.24 2.52
N GLU A 41 -37.15 14.45 2.90
CA GLU A 41 -38.11 15.16 2.04
C GLU A 41 -37.55 16.56 1.75
N PRO A 42 -37.47 16.98 0.47
CA PRO A 42 -36.92 18.28 0.12
C PRO A 42 -37.85 19.39 0.60
N GLU A 43 -37.33 20.30 1.43
CA GLU A 43 -38.10 21.44 1.99
C GLU A 43 -38.21 22.62 1.02
N SER A 44 -37.70 22.51 -0.22
CA SER A 44 -37.70 23.61 -1.20
C SER A 44 -37.74 23.15 -2.66
N LEU A 45 -38.46 23.93 -3.49
CA LEU A 45 -38.60 23.74 -4.93
C LEU A 45 -37.27 23.92 -5.71
N ASP A 46 -36.26 24.57 -5.14
CA ASP A 46 -34.93 24.72 -5.76
C ASP A 46 -34.11 23.42 -5.73
N GLU A 47 -34.46 22.43 -4.90
CA GLU A 47 -33.77 21.13 -4.83
C GLU A 47 -34.26 20.12 -5.88
N LEU A 48 -35.36 20.43 -6.57
CA LEU A 48 -35.90 19.59 -7.64
C LEU A 48 -35.06 19.59 -8.92
N SER A 49 -34.10 20.51 -9.07
CA SER A 49 -33.20 20.51 -10.23
C SER A 49 -32.26 19.29 -10.26
N GLY A 50 -32.02 18.64 -9.11
CA GLY A 50 -31.23 17.41 -9.03
C GLY A 50 -32.00 16.15 -9.44
N VAL A 51 -33.34 16.17 -9.31
CA VAL A 51 -34.21 15.00 -9.50
C VAL A 51 -34.41 14.63 -10.97
N PHE A 52 -34.32 15.60 -11.89
CA PHE A 52 -34.53 15.37 -13.33
C PHE A 52 -33.28 14.96 -14.12
N THR A 53 -32.15 14.70 -13.46
CA THR A 53 -30.95 14.16 -14.13
C THR A 53 -31.00 12.64 -14.32
N PHE A 54 -32.02 11.96 -13.77
CA PHE A 54 -32.30 10.53 -13.99
C PHE A 54 -33.09 10.31 -15.29
N GLY A 55 -32.45 10.63 -16.41
CA GLY A 55 -32.95 10.38 -17.77
C GLY A 55 -31.87 9.72 -18.63
N GLY A 56 -31.23 8.66 -18.11
CA GLY A 56 -30.23 7.89 -18.82
C GLY A 56 -30.34 6.42 -18.46
N THR A 57 -30.63 5.58 -19.46
CA THR A 57 -30.66 4.11 -19.47
C THR A 57 -29.71 3.43 -18.48
N PRO A 58 -30.14 2.35 -17.78
CA PRO A 58 -29.27 1.64 -16.83
C PRO A 58 -28.21 0.85 -17.60
N LEU A 59 -27.00 1.41 -17.69
CA LEU A 59 -25.79 0.62 -17.92
C LEU A 59 -25.48 -0.10 -16.61
N ALA A 60 -25.61 -1.44 -16.65
CA ALA A 60 -25.14 -2.42 -15.68
C ALA A 60 -24.74 -1.85 -14.30
N GLN A 61 -25.72 -1.80 -13.40
CA GLN A 61 -25.47 -1.62 -11.97
C GLN A 61 -24.61 -2.80 -11.50
N HIS A 62 -23.31 -2.56 -11.24
CA HIS A 62 -22.58 -3.42 -10.32
C HIS A 62 -23.33 -3.37 -8.98
N PRO A 63 -23.69 -4.52 -8.38
CA PRO A 63 -24.42 -4.52 -7.13
C PRO A 63 -23.60 -3.78 -6.06
N PRO A 64 -24.25 -3.01 -5.16
CA PRO A 64 -23.57 -2.47 -3.99
C PRO A 64 -22.91 -3.62 -3.24
N ALA A 65 -21.71 -3.40 -2.71
CA ALA A 65 -20.96 -4.38 -1.96
C ALA A 65 -21.73 -4.75 -0.68
N THR A 66 -22.57 -5.77 -0.80
CA THR A 66 -23.15 -6.52 0.33
C THR A 66 -22.00 -6.94 1.25
N VAL A 67 -22.21 -7.03 2.57
CA VAL A 67 -21.30 -7.72 3.50
C VAL A 67 -21.00 -9.12 2.92
N GLN A 68 -19.93 -9.25 2.16
CA GLN A 68 -19.53 -10.49 1.54
C GLN A 68 -18.10 -10.72 1.98
N ASP A 69 -17.94 -11.73 2.82
CA ASP A 69 -16.68 -12.36 3.20
C ASP A 69 -16.03 -13.01 1.97
N GLU A 70 -15.85 -12.23 0.91
CA GLU A 70 -15.43 -12.63 -0.42
C GLU A 70 -14.43 -11.61 -0.97
N TRP A 71 -13.61 -12.08 -1.90
CA TRP A 71 -12.68 -11.23 -2.62
C TRP A 71 -13.36 -10.56 -3.80
N PHE A 72 -13.04 -9.29 -4.04
CA PHE A 72 -13.45 -8.56 -5.24
C PHE A 72 -12.27 -7.80 -5.84
N VAL A 73 -12.36 -7.48 -7.13
CA VAL A 73 -11.38 -6.63 -7.82
C VAL A 73 -11.61 -5.18 -7.39
N SER A 74 -10.56 -4.51 -6.89
CA SER A 74 -10.65 -3.09 -6.54
C SER A 74 -10.54 -2.22 -7.79
N THR A 75 -11.26 -1.09 -7.78
CA THR A 75 -11.16 -0.05 -8.80
C THR A 75 -9.93 0.83 -8.62
N VAL A 76 -9.26 0.77 -7.46
CA VAL A 76 -8.01 1.48 -7.22
C VAL A 76 -6.94 0.97 -8.19
N ASN A 77 -6.25 1.89 -8.83
CA ASN A 77 -5.08 1.61 -9.66
C ASN A 77 -3.80 1.86 -8.86
N PRO A 78 -3.14 0.83 -8.29
CA PRO A 78 -1.90 1.03 -7.52
C PRO A 78 -0.76 1.59 -8.38
N GLY A 79 -0.82 1.37 -9.69
CA GLY A 79 0.14 1.91 -10.66
C GLY A 79 0.13 3.44 -10.74
N ALA A 80 -0.94 4.12 -10.30
CA ALA A 80 -1.00 5.57 -10.26
C ALA A 80 0.07 6.19 -9.34
N CYS A 81 0.59 5.42 -8.37
CA CYS A 81 1.67 5.86 -7.49
C CYS A 81 2.95 6.20 -8.25
N PHE A 82 3.22 5.60 -9.41
CA PHE A 82 4.47 5.82 -10.14
C PHE A 82 4.53 7.18 -10.85
N LEU A 83 3.39 7.88 -10.98
CA LEU A 83 3.33 9.18 -11.68
C LEU A 83 4.18 10.27 -11.03
N LYS A 84 4.38 10.23 -9.71
CA LYS A 84 5.16 11.24 -8.97
C LYS A 84 6.30 10.64 -8.14
N LEU A 85 6.60 9.35 -8.29
CA LEU A 85 7.72 8.73 -7.59
C LEU A 85 9.03 9.00 -8.35
N PRO A 86 9.99 9.71 -7.75
CA PRO A 86 11.23 10.04 -8.44
C PRO A 86 12.08 8.77 -8.66
N GLY A 87 12.50 8.57 -9.90
CA GLY A 87 13.45 7.51 -10.27
C GLY A 87 12.88 6.09 -10.23
N LEU A 88 11.55 5.93 -10.12
CA LEU A 88 10.86 4.64 -10.19
C LEU A 88 9.74 4.68 -11.23
N GLN A 89 9.58 3.59 -11.96
CA GLN A 89 8.51 3.41 -12.92
C GLN A 89 8.07 1.94 -12.99
N MET A 90 6.89 1.72 -13.55
CA MET A 90 6.44 0.39 -13.93
C MET A 90 7.08 0.01 -15.26
N LYS A 91 7.45 -1.27 -15.41
CA LYS A 91 7.81 -1.82 -16.72
C LYS A 91 6.63 -1.67 -17.68
N PRO A 92 6.86 -1.33 -18.96
CA PRO A 92 5.80 -0.96 -19.90
C PRO A 92 4.80 -2.08 -20.16
N ASP A 93 5.23 -3.35 -20.10
CA ASP A 93 4.37 -4.50 -20.40
C ASP A 93 3.57 -5.00 -19.18
N TYR A 94 3.66 -4.31 -18.03
CA TYR A 94 3.05 -4.73 -16.78
C TYR A 94 2.16 -3.67 -16.18
N ARG A 95 1.09 -4.12 -15.52
CA ARG A 95 0.18 -3.29 -14.72
C ARG A 95 0.03 -3.86 -13.32
N LEU A 96 -0.18 -2.98 -12.36
CA LEU A 96 -0.59 -3.38 -11.01
C LEU A 96 -2.11 -3.46 -10.95
N VAL A 97 -2.60 -4.59 -10.46
CA VAL A 97 -4.03 -4.83 -10.18
C VAL A 97 -4.17 -5.19 -8.72
N SER A 98 -5.34 -4.92 -8.15
CA SER A 98 -5.55 -5.17 -6.74
C SER A 98 -6.88 -5.84 -6.45
N TYR A 99 -6.87 -6.69 -5.42
CA TYR A 99 -8.04 -7.35 -4.90
C TYR A 99 -8.20 -6.99 -3.44
N LEU A 100 -9.44 -6.91 -3.00
CA LEU A 100 -9.81 -6.59 -1.64
C LEU A 100 -10.73 -7.67 -1.08
N PHE A 101 -10.57 -7.94 0.20
CA PHE A 101 -11.47 -8.75 1.01
C PHE A 101 -12.00 -7.86 2.13
N ARG A 102 -13.30 -7.89 2.40
CA ARG A 102 -13.94 -7.09 3.45
C ARG A 102 -14.83 -7.99 4.30
N SER A 103 -14.71 -7.85 5.62
CA SER A 103 -15.48 -8.62 6.59
C SER A 103 -15.59 -7.80 7.87
N GLN A 104 -16.80 -7.48 8.35
CA GLN A 104 -17.11 -6.72 9.58
C GLN A 104 -15.90 -6.10 10.34
N GLY A 105 -15.45 -4.90 9.92
CA GLY A 105 -14.36 -4.15 10.56
C GLY A 105 -12.93 -4.66 10.30
N GLN A 106 -12.80 -5.79 9.61
CA GLN A 106 -11.57 -6.37 9.09
C GLN A 106 -11.53 -6.30 7.56
N GLY A 107 -10.31 -6.41 7.04
CA GLY A 107 -10.08 -6.36 5.61
C GLY A 107 -8.61 -6.55 5.30
N VAL A 108 -8.37 -7.11 4.13
CA VAL A 108 -7.04 -7.24 3.55
C VAL A 108 -7.13 -6.87 2.07
N GLY A 109 -6.01 -6.50 1.50
CA GLY A 109 -5.86 -6.38 0.07
C GLY A 109 -4.61 -7.11 -0.38
N VAL A 110 -4.55 -7.38 -1.68
CA VAL A 110 -3.37 -7.90 -2.35
C VAL A 110 -3.17 -7.15 -3.65
N VAL A 111 -1.92 -6.85 -3.97
CA VAL A 111 -1.52 -6.22 -5.22
C VAL A 111 -0.70 -7.23 -6.03
N TRP A 112 -1.09 -7.42 -7.29
CA TRP A 112 -0.37 -8.26 -8.24
C TRP A 112 0.17 -7.43 -9.38
N ALA A 113 1.33 -7.80 -9.89
CA ALA A 113 1.78 -7.34 -11.20
C ALA A 113 1.41 -8.37 -12.25
N VAL A 114 0.65 -7.95 -13.26
CA VAL A 114 0.20 -8.79 -14.37
C VAL A 114 0.64 -8.17 -15.69
N PRO A 115 0.94 -8.97 -16.73
CA PRO A 115 1.15 -8.43 -18.06
C PRO A 115 -0.09 -7.65 -18.51
N GLU A 116 0.09 -6.55 -19.25
CA GLU A 116 -1.00 -5.65 -19.67
C GLU A 116 -2.13 -6.39 -20.41
N ALA A 117 -1.80 -7.36 -21.26
CA ALA A 117 -2.78 -8.17 -21.98
C ALA A 117 -3.69 -9.02 -21.06
N TYR A 118 -3.28 -9.26 -19.81
CA TYR A 118 -4.00 -10.05 -18.81
C TYR A 118 -4.66 -9.19 -17.72
N SER A 119 -4.63 -7.86 -17.85
CA SER A 119 -5.17 -6.95 -16.83
C SER A 119 -6.65 -6.58 -17.04
N THR A 120 -7.38 -7.26 -17.93
CA THR A 120 -8.78 -6.93 -18.21
C THR A 120 -9.70 -7.47 -17.13
N MET A 121 -10.80 -6.76 -16.83
CA MET A 121 -11.73 -7.13 -15.76
C MET A 121 -12.22 -8.58 -15.88
N THR A 122 -12.60 -9.01 -17.08
CA THR A 122 -13.06 -10.39 -17.35
C THR A 122 -12.00 -11.44 -17.03
N ILE A 123 -10.71 -11.14 -17.18
CA ILE A 123 -9.63 -12.06 -16.82
C ILE A 123 -9.41 -12.04 -15.30
N LEU A 124 -9.44 -10.86 -14.69
CA LEU A 124 -9.24 -10.69 -13.25
C LEU A 124 -10.37 -11.36 -12.43
N GLU A 125 -11.62 -11.29 -12.89
CA GLU A 125 -12.77 -11.92 -12.24
C GLU A 125 -12.71 -13.45 -12.28
N LYS A 126 -12.09 -14.05 -13.31
CA LYS A 126 -11.85 -15.50 -13.33
C LYS A 126 -10.97 -15.95 -12.18
N ALA A 127 -10.09 -15.08 -11.67
CA ALA A 127 -9.27 -15.40 -10.50
C ALA A 127 -10.10 -15.49 -9.21
N LEU A 128 -11.35 -15.00 -9.19
CA LEU A 128 -12.25 -15.06 -8.03
C LEU A 128 -13.06 -16.36 -7.96
N THR A 129 -13.07 -17.18 -9.03
CA THR A 129 -13.86 -18.42 -9.04
C THR A 129 -13.25 -19.48 -8.12
N GLY A 130 -13.92 -19.78 -7.00
CA GLY A 130 -13.53 -20.82 -6.06
C GLY A 130 -13.87 -20.48 -4.61
N LYS A 131 -13.65 -21.42 -3.68
CA LYS A 131 -13.76 -21.14 -2.24
C LYS A 131 -12.49 -20.43 -1.76
N GLN A 132 -12.44 -19.12 -1.96
CA GLN A 132 -11.34 -18.31 -1.46
C GLN A 132 -11.64 -17.84 -0.04
N THR A 133 -10.68 -18.04 0.84
CA THR A 133 -10.73 -17.47 2.19
C THR A 133 -9.88 -16.22 2.23
N MET A 134 -10.04 -15.40 3.27
CA MET A 134 -9.14 -14.26 3.51
C MET A 134 -7.64 -14.65 3.53
N ALA A 135 -7.31 -15.90 3.90
CA ALA A 135 -5.94 -16.41 3.92
C ALA A 135 -5.41 -16.86 2.55
N GLN A 136 -6.30 -16.98 1.55
CA GLN A 136 -5.99 -17.46 0.21
C GLN A 136 -6.41 -16.39 -0.80
N PRO A 137 -5.56 -15.37 -1.04
CA PRO A 137 -5.89 -14.32 -1.98
C PRO A 137 -6.03 -14.87 -3.41
N PRO A 138 -6.90 -14.29 -4.24
CA PRO A 138 -6.97 -14.60 -5.66
C PRO A 138 -5.63 -14.28 -6.31
N LYS A 139 -5.18 -15.15 -7.22
CA LYS A 139 -4.00 -14.91 -8.05
C LYS A 139 -4.41 -14.91 -9.53
N PRO A 140 -4.33 -13.77 -10.23
CA PRO A 140 -4.60 -13.69 -11.65
C PRO A 140 -3.70 -14.60 -12.48
N GLU A 141 -4.17 -14.96 -13.66
CA GLU A 141 -3.34 -15.65 -14.65
C GLU A 141 -2.12 -14.80 -15.01
N LYS A 142 -0.96 -15.44 -15.14
CA LYS A 142 0.33 -14.80 -15.49
C LYS A 142 0.80 -13.71 -14.51
N ALA A 143 0.20 -13.58 -13.33
CA ALA A 143 0.73 -12.69 -12.29
C ALA A 143 2.16 -13.10 -11.90
N LEU A 144 3.03 -12.11 -11.75
CA LEU A 144 4.35 -12.31 -11.15
C LEU A 144 4.22 -12.76 -9.70
N GLU A 145 5.21 -13.47 -9.19
CA GLU A 145 5.21 -13.91 -7.78
C GLU A 145 5.30 -12.72 -6.82
N HIS A 146 6.06 -11.69 -7.20
CA HIS A 146 6.15 -10.46 -6.43
C HIS A 146 5.99 -9.21 -7.32
N PHE A 147 5.07 -8.31 -6.96
CA PHE A 147 4.78 -7.12 -7.78
C PHE A 147 6.00 -6.22 -8.05
N MET A 148 6.95 -6.14 -7.09
CA MET A 148 8.21 -5.41 -7.27
C MET A 148 9.08 -5.93 -8.43
N GLU A 149 8.86 -7.13 -8.96
CA GLU A 149 9.54 -7.61 -10.17
C GLU A 149 9.13 -6.83 -11.44
N ALA A 150 7.95 -6.20 -11.42
CA ALA A 150 7.48 -5.30 -12.48
C ALA A 150 7.92 -3.84 -12.29
N VAL A 151 8.70 -3.55 -11.25
CA VAL A 151 9.21 -2.21 -10.97
C VAL A 151 10.64 -2.06 -11.49
N GLU A 152 10.90 -0.93 -12.13
CA GLU A 152 12.24 -0.53 -12.57
C GLU A 152 12.51 0.93 -12.18
N GLY A 153 13.73 1.39 -12.41
CA GLY A 153 14.15 2.71 -11.95
C GLY A 153 15.60 3.03 -12.29
N ASP A 154 16.01 4.24 -11.94
CA ASP A 154 17.30 4.84 -12.30
C ASP A 154 18.50 4.32 -11.47
N ARG A 155 18.25 3.42 -10.53
CA ARG A 155 19.19 2.85 -9.55
C ARG A 155 19.97 3.91 -8.74
N THR A 156 19.42 5.12 -8.61
CA THR A 156 19.95 6.12 -7.71
C THR A 156 19.69 5.75 -6.24
N PRO A 157 20.48 6.28 -5.28
CA PRO A 157 20.20 6.06 -3.87
C PRO A 157 18.79 6.54 -3.45
N ALA A 158 18.20 7.50 -4.17
CA ALA A 158 16.87 7.99 -3.88
C ALA A 158 15.80 6.97 -4.32
N SER A 159 15.90 6.41 -5.53
CA SER A 159 14.93 5.42 -6.02
C SER A 159 14.88 4.17 -5.16
N PHE A 160 16.01 3.69 -4.64
CA PHE A 160 16.02 2.58 -3.67
C PHE A 160 15.26 2.90 -2.39
N LEU A 161 15.46 4.10 -1.83
CA LEU A 161 14.73 4.51 -0.63
C LEU A 161 13.22 4.63 -0.90
N MET A 162 12.83 5.16 -2.07
CA MET A 162 11.42 5.22 -2.46
C MET A 162 10.83 3.82 -2.63
N ALA A 163 11.59 2.88 -3.21
CA ALA A 163 11.15 1.50 -3.40
C ALA A 163 10.91 0.80 -2.05
N SER A 164 11.75 1.06 -1.05
CA SER A 164 11.59 0.54 0.32
C SER A 164 10.27 0.96 0.97
N ILE A 165 9.85 2.21 0.76
CA ILE A 165 8.58 2.72 1.30
C ILE A 165 7.41 2.21 0.45
N LEU A 166 7.49 2.34 -0.88
CA LEU A 166 6.48 1.87 -1.83
C LEU A 166 6.10 0.40 -1.57
N ARG A 167 7.10 -0.48 -1.43
CA ARG A 167 6.87 -1.90 -1.18
C ARG A 167 5.99 -2.12 0.06
N ARG A 168 6.31 -1.43 1.16
CA ARG A 168 5.58 -1.56 2.43
C ARG A 168 4.15 -1.01 2.34
N GLU A 169 3.95 0.10 1.64
CA GLU A 169 2.59 0.66 1.44
C GLU A 169 1.74 -0.27 0.55
N LEU A 170 2.31 -0.85 -0.50
CA LEU A 170 1.59 -1.78 -1.39
C LEU A 170 1.31 -3.14 -0.72
N GLU A 171 2.23 -3.66 0.09
CA GLU A 171 2.02 -4.90 0.88
C GLU A 171 0.92 -4.76 1.94
N GLU A 172 0.64 -3.53 2.38
CA GLU A 172 -0.42 -3.24 3.34
C GLU A 172 -1.67 -2.63 2.69
N PHE A 173 -1.71 -2.59 1.35
CA PHE A 173 -2.87 -2.10 0.63
C PHE A 173 -4.13 -2.83 1.08
N GLY A 174 -5.19 -2.08 1.41
CA GLY A 174 -6.47 -2.63 1.82
C GLY A 174 -6.51 -3.31 3.20
N ALA A 175 -5.44 -3.26 4.00
CA ALA A 175 -5.43 -3.80 5.35
C ALA A 175 -6.28 -2.95 6.31
N MET A 176 -7.15 -3.60 7.09
CA MET A 176 -8.01 -2.99 8.12
C MET A 176 -7.87 -3.72 9.45
N GLY A 177 -8.31 -3.06 10.54
CA GLY A 177 -8.28 -3.63 11.88
C GLY A 177 -6.89 -4.02 12.37
N ASP A 178 -6.76 -5.24 12.89
CA ASP A 178 -5.54 -5.82 13.46
C ASP A 178 -4.52 -6.28 12.40
N ARG A 179 -4.93 -6.35 11.13
CA ARG A 179 -4.08 -6.74 10.01
C ARG A 179 -3.12 -5.64 9.58
N LYS A 180 -3.34 -4.40 10.02
CA LYS A 180 -2.40 -3.28 9.83
C LYS A 180 -1.13 -3.55 10.62
N LYS A 181 -0.04 -3.84 9.93
CA LYS A 181 1.30 -3.99 10.49
C LYS A 181 2.09 -2.71 10.34
N TRP A 182 2.29 -2.24 9.12
CA TRP A 182 3.13 -1.11 8.77
C TRP A 182 2.44 0.26 8.95
N GLY A 183 1.12 0.33 8.87
CA GLY A 183 0.34 1.56 8.96
C GLY A 183 0.30 2.11 10.39
N GLN A 184 0.69 1.28 11.35
CA GLN A 184 0.89 1.64 12.75
C GLN A 184 2.30 2.21 13.01
N HIS A 185 3.16 2.24 11.99
CA HIS A 185 4.53 2.74 12.07
C HIS A 185 4.62 4.18 11.53
N GLU A 186 5.22 5.05 12.34
CA GLU A 186 5.65 6.38 11.95
C GLU A 186 7.15 6.38 11.68
N LEU A 187 7.57 6.98 10.58
CA LEU A 187 8.99 7.14 10.27
C LEU A 187 9.63 8.14 11.24
N ILE A 188 10.85 7.84 11.71
CA ILE A 188 11.58 8.67 12.68
C ILE A 188 13.03 8.88 12.27
N ASP A 189 13.61 10.00 12.69
CA ASP A 189 15.04 10.32 12.63
C ASP A 189 15.66 10.60 14.02
N ALA A 190 14.82 10.59 15.05
CA ALA A 190 15.18 10.64 16.45
C ALA A 190 14.22 9.75 17.27
N ALA A 191 14.73 9.14 18.34
CA ALA A 191 13.88 8.38 19.25
C ALA A 191 12.93 9.35 19.98
N PRO A 192 11.61 9.07 20.06
CA PRO A 192 10.69 9.88 20.85
C PRO A 192 11.13 9.96 22.32
N ALA A 193 10.91 11.11 22.97
CA ALA A 193 11.28 11.30 24.37
C ALA A 193 10.45 10.38 25.28
N ALA A 194 11.05 9.26 25.71
CA ALA A 194 10.42 8.27 26.59
C ALA A 194 11.47 7.31 27.19
N ASN A 195 11.04 6.48 28.15
CA ASN A 195 11.87 5.44 28.76
C ASN A 195 11.86 4.18 27.89
N TRP A 196 12.83 4.10 26.99
CA TRP A 196 13.01 2.96 26.09
C TRP A 196 13.89 1.88 26.70
N ASN A 197 13.40 0.65 26.74
CA ASN A 197 14.21 -0.52 27.03
C ASN A 197 14.90 -0.99 25.73
N TRP A 198 16.17 -0.62 25.56
CA TRP A 198 16.97 -0.94 24.39
C TRP A 198 17.45 -2.39 24.42
N ARG A 199 17.14 -3.15 23.36
CA ARG A 199 17.61 -4.54 23.17
C ARG A 199 19.03 -4.61 22.60
N THR A 200 19.49 -3.50 22.02
CA THR A 200 20.78 -3.35 21.36
C THR A 200 21.38 -2.00 21.75
N ALA A 201 22.67 -1.78 21.46
CA ALA A 201 23.25 -0.45 21.66
C ALA A 201 22.47 0.61 20.85
N GLN A 202 22.13 1.72 21.50
CA GLN A 202 21.39 2.80 20.87
C GLN A 202 22.14 3.27 19.61
N PRO A 203 21.49 3.30 18.42
CA PRO A 203 22.10 3.83 17.22
C PRO A 203 22.50 5.29 17.43
N LYS A 204 23.72 5.65 16.99
CA LYS A 204 24.22 7.03 17.05
C LYS A 204 23.41 7.98 16.16
N ASP A 205 22.80 7.44 15.12
CA ASP A 205 22.08 8.18 14.09
C ASP A 205 20.93 7.32 13.55
N LEU A 206 19.72 7.88 13.62
CA LEU A 206 18.48 7.27 13.12
C LEU A 206 18.05 7.87 11.76
N TRP A 207 18.91 8.66 11.11
CA TRP A 207 18.60 9.19 9.79
C TRP A 207 18.48 8.08 8.74
N PRO A 208 17.48 8.19 7.83
CA PRO A 208 17.41 7.35 6.65
C PRO A 208 18.68 7.47 5.83
N LYS A 209 19.24 6.33 5.44
CA LYS A 209 20.53 6.25 4.76
C LYS A 209 20.53 5.17 3.70
N VAL A 210 21.24 5.45 2.62
CA VAL A 210 21.39 4.53 1.50
C VAL A 210 22.84 4.44 1.11
N LYS A 211 23.29 3.20 0.91
CA LYS A 211 24.62 2.88 0.38
C LYS A 211 24.43 2.09 -0.91
N VAL A 212 24.90 2.65 -2.01
CA VAL A 212 25.02 1.92 -3.28
C VAL A 212 26.48 1.47 -3.42
N PHE A 213 26.67 0.21 -3.74
CA PHE A 213 27.96 -0.44 -3.89
C PHE A 213 28.42 -0.39 -5.37
N ASP A 214 29.72 -0.53 -5.61
CA ASP A 214 30.30 -0.42 -6.96
C ASP A 214 29.82 -1.55 -7.90
N ASP A 215 29.35 -2.67 -7.33
CA ASP A 215 28.75 -3.79 -8.07
C ASP A 215 27.26 -3.59 -8.40
N GLY A 216 26.69 -2.42 -8.06
CA GLY A 216 25.29 -2.07 -8.28
C GLY A 216 24.31 -2.57 -7.22
N GLN A 217 24.79 -3.30 -6.20
CA GLN A 217 23.95 -3.60 -5.03
C GLN A 217 23.62 -2.32 -4.27
N ALA A 218 22.53 -2.35 -3.51
CA ALA A 218 22.20 -1.24 -2.61
C ALA A 218 21.67 -1.73 -1.27
N ALA A 219 21.98 -0.99 -0.21
CA ALA A 219 21.43 -1.18 1.11
C ALA A 219 20.74 0.11 1.56
N VAL A 220 19.49 -0.01 1.99
CA VAL A 220 18.68 1.08 2.53
C VAL A 220 18.42 0.80 4.01
N GLU A 221 18.71 1.76 4.87
CA GLU A 221 18.42 1.68 6.30
C GLU A 221 17.58 2.89 6.72
N PHE A 222 16.47 2.64 7.42
CA PHE A 222 15.64 3.68 8.02
C PHE A 222 14.95 3.14 9.28
N PHE A 223 14.29 4.02 10.02
CA PHE A 223 13.76 3.71 11.34
C PHE A 223 12.29 4.12 11.44
N SER A 224 11.55 3.41 12.29
CA SER A 224 10.17 3.75 12.59
C SER A 224 9.82 3.48 14.05
N CYS A 225 8.78 4.16 14.53
CA CYS A 225 8.15 3.91 15.82
C CYS A 225 6.74 3.36 15.58
N ARG A 226 6.46 2.19 16.14
CA ARG A 226 5.12 1.62 16.17
C ARG A 226 4.34 2.18 17.36
N TYR A 227 3.20 2.81 17.12
CA TYR A 227 2.42 3.49 18.17
C TYR A 227 1.34 2.63 18.84
N SER A 228 0.92 1.54 18.21
CA SER A 228 0.07 0.53 18.82
C SER A 228 0.82 -0.22 19.93
N LYS A 229 0.13 -0.71 20.95
CA LYS A 229 0.76 -1.48 22.02
C LYS A 229 1.23 -2.86 21.51
N PRO A 230 2.41 -3.36 21.94
CA PRO A 230 3.44 -2.61 22.66
C PRO A 230 4.15 -1.61 21.72
N ARG A 231 4.42 -0.40 22.24
CA ARG A 231 5.14 0.63 21.46
C ARG A 231 6.59 0.22 21.31
N MET A 232 7.11 0.24 20.09
CA MET A 232 8.43 -0.30 19.76
C MET A 232 9.12 0.54 18.69
N LEU A 233 10.44 0.67 18.81
CA LEU A 233 11.31 1.22 17.76
C LEU A 233 11.81 0.10 16.87
N TYR A 234 11.80 0.33 15.56
CA TYR A 234 12.26 -0.62 14.56
C TYR A 234 13.37 -0.02 13.71
N ARG A 235 14.33 -0.86 13.35
CA ARG A 235 15.27 -0.66 12.25
C ARG A 235 14.80 -1.48 11.06
N HIS A 236 14.71 -0.85 9.91
CA HIS A 236 14.40 -1.48 8.64
C HIS A 236 15.66 -1.48 7.79
N LEU A 237 16.09 -2.65 7.32
CA LEU A 237 17.24 -2.80 6.44
C LEU A 237 16.80 -3.55 5.18
N ASP A 238 16.85 -2.88 4.03
CA ASP A 238 16.49 -3.45 2.74
C ASP A 238 17.73 -3.59 1.87
N GLN A 239 17.92 -4.77 1.28
CA GLN A 239 19.05 -5.07 0.40
C GLN A 239 18.54 -5.36 -1.00
N TYR A 240 19.08 -4.65 -1.99
CA TYR A 240 18.75 -4.74 -3.40
C TYR A 240 19.90 -5.38 -4.16
N SER A 241 19.58 -6.32 -5.04
CA SER A 241 20.56 -6.85 -6.01
C SER A 241 20.82 -5.83 -7.13
N PRO A 242 21.82 -6.06 -7.99
CA PRO A 242 22.12 -5.14 -9.10
C PRO A 242 21.01 -5.09 -10.17
N SER A 243 20.21 -6.14 -10.29
CA SER A 243 19.29 -6.34 -11.43
C SER A 243 17.82 -6.06 -11.14
N THR A 244 17.39 -6.00 -9.87
CA THR A 244 15.97 -5.88 -9.52
C THR A 244 15.73 -4.87 -8.39
N TYR A 245 14.50 -4.35 -8.32
CA TYR A 245 13.97 -3.56 -7.20
C TYR A 245 13.22 -4.42 -6.16
N GLN A 246 13.27 -5.74 -6.28
CA GLN A 246 12.84 -6.63 -5.22
C GLN A 246 13.93 -6.69 -4.14
N SER A 247 13.60 -6.22 -2.94
CA SER A 247 14.54 -6.21 -1.81
C SER A 247 14.40 -7.44 -0.91
N LYS A 248 15.52 -7.85 -0.31
CA LYS A 248 15.51 -8.65 0.91
C LYS A 248 15.45 -7.70 2.10
N SER A 249 14.34 -7.75 2.84
CA SER A 249 14.05 -6.78 3.90
C SER A 249 14.17 -7.45 5.28
N ILE A 250 14.81 -6.76 6.22
CA ILE A 250 15.00 -7.21 7.61
C ILE A 250 14.49 -6.10 8.53
N ASP A 251 13.42 -6.40 9.26
CA ASP A 251 12.82 -5.49 10.24
C ASP A 251 13.18 -5.95 11.66
N SER A 252 14.03 -5.19 12.35
CA SER A 252 14.57 -5.55 13.66
C SER A 252 14.01 -4.62 14.77
N PRO A 253 13.40 -5.15 15.83
CA PRO A 253 13.02 -4.34 16.99
C PRO A 253 14.27 -3.89 17.76
N LEU A 254 14.43 -2.58 17.93
CA LEU A 254 15.55 -1.97 18.63
C LEU A 254 15.27 -1.75 20.11
N ALA A 255 14.07 -1.27 20.43
CA ALA A 255 13.66 -0.93 21.78
C ALA A 255 12.17 -1.09 21.97
N VAL A 256 11.76 -1.33 23.21
CA VAL A 256 10.35 -1.41 23.62
C VAL A 256 10.12 -0.32 24.67
N LEU A 257 9.00 0.38 24.58
CA LEU A 257 8.61 1.34 25.61
C LEU A 257 8.33 0.58 26.92
N GLN A 258 8.90 1.06 28.03
CA GLN A 258 8.63 0.53 29.37
C GLN A 258 7.20 0.83 29.83
#